data_AF-A0A8J7MV60-F1
#
_entry.id   AF-A0A8J7MV60-F1
#
_cell.length_a   1.000
_cell.length_b   1.000
_cell.length_c   1.000
_cell.angle_alpha   90.00
_cell.angle_beta   90.00
_cell.angle_gamma   90.00
#
_symmetry.space_group_name_H-M   'P 1'
#
loop_
_entity.id
_entity.type
_entity.pdbx_description
1 polymer ?
#
loop_
_entity_poly.entity_id
_entity_poly.type
_entity_poly.pdbx_seq_one_letter_code
_entity_poly.pdbx_strand_id
1 'polypeptide(L)'
;MKIRSALTTLFLSAALIGPGPSILAPHALLDAAIAGNGNGGGNGNGGGKGNGGGNGNAGGNANSSSKSSESSSGAGKSNGNGAVASELKGLNASNASATAMANAAPNSQVGKVAAYRDAALATIDAQTAATDAATDAAAAQDGVTAATTSVAAAQKAVDDAIAAGATQEEVDALNESLSAAQTDLATAEQELADAQAAASEAQATADAAQATEDAALSTASGGRTLSDAALSQLRSNLGL
;
A
#
# COMPACT_ATOMS: atom_id res chain seq x y z
N MET A 1 -15.55 -21.88 -4.58
CA MET A 1 -14.08 -21.96 -4.54
C MET A 1 -13.62 -20.70 -3.84
N LYS A 2 -13.15 -20.81 -2.59
CA LYS A 2 -12.85 -19.67 -1.71
C LYS A 2 -11.39 -19.26 -1.95
N ILE A 3 -11.15 -18.20 -2.70
CA ILE A 3 -9.83 -17.55 -2.71
C ILE A 3 -9.83 -16.69 -1.46
N ARG A 4 -9.40 -17.29 -0.35
CA ARG A 4 -8.99 -16.50 0.81
C ARG A 4 -7.90 -15.58 0.30
N SER A 5 -8.08 -14.26 0.39
CA SER A 5 -6.97 -13.31 0.32
C SER A 5 -5.87 -13.86 1.20
N ALA A 6 -4.82 -14.37 0.57
CA ALA A 6 -3.63 -14.83 1.24
C ALA A 6 -2.92 -13.56 1.71
N LEU A 7 -3.42 -13.02 2.83
CA LEU A 7 -2.68 -12.14 3.70
C LEU A 7 -1.51 -12.97 4.21
N THR A 8 -0.48 -13.04 3.37
CA THR A 8 0.75 -13.76 3.65
C THR A 8 1.51 -12.85 4.57
N THR A 9 1.18 -12.91 5.86
CA THR A 9 2.02 -12.43 6.95
C THR A 9 3.37 -13.12 6.79
N LEU A 10 4.30 -12.45 6.10
CA LEU A 10 5.69 -12.82 6.06
C LEU A 10 6.23 -12.56 7.47
N PHE A 11 6.23 -13.62 8.28
CA PHE A 11 6.93 -13.64 9.56
C PHE A 11 8.43 -13.48 9.26
N LEU A 12 8.90 -12.24 9.17
CA LEU A 12 10.31 -11.94 9.27
C LEU A 12 10.71 -12.27 10.71
N SER A 13 11.13 -13.53 10.91
CA SER A 13 11.67 -13.99 12.19
C SER A 13 13.03 -13.32 12.37
N ALA A 14 13.02 -12.12 12.96
CA ALA A 14 14.21 -11.46 13.44
C ALA A 14 14.87 -12.38 14.48
N ALA A 15 15.93 -13.07 14.06
CA ALA A 15 16.79 -13.80 14.95
C ALA A 15 17.48 -12.77 15.85
N LEU A 16 16.96 -12.67 17.08
CA LEU A 16 17.48 -11.86 18.16
C LEU A 16 18.89 -12.34 18.52
N ILE A 17 19.93 -11.75 17.91
CA ILE A 17 21.31 -11.89 18.36
C ILE A 17 21.51 -10.91 19.52
N GLY A 18 21.98 -11.45 20.64
CA GLY A 18 21.95 -10.86 21.98
C GLY A 18 22.89 -9.66 22.25
N PRO A 19 23.05 -9.30 23.54
CA PRO A 19 23.22 -7.92 23.99
C PRO A 19 24.67 -7.42 23.92
N GLY A 20 24.87 -6.24 23.31
CA GLY A 20 26.11 -5.46 23.36
C GLY A 20 25.90 -4.14 24.14
N PRO A 21 26.92 -3.62 24.83
CA PRO A 21 26.78 -2.71 25.97
C PRO A 21 26.27 -1.31 25.63
N SER A 22 25.46 -0.79 26.55
CA SER A 22 24.93 0.57 26.59
C SER A 22 26.03 1.62 26.60
N ILE A 23 26.07 2.48 25.58
CA ILE A 23 26.83 3.74 25.63
C ILE A 23 25.86 4.86 25.96
N LEU A 24 26.02 5.34 27.18
CA LEU A 24 25.40 6.49 27.81
C LEU A 24 25.97 7.77 27.20
N ALA A 25 25.13 8.62 26.61
CA ALA A 25 25.38 10.06 26.53
C ALA A 25 24.06 10.84 26.55
N PRO A 26 23.86 11.75 27.51
CA PRO A 26 22.74 12.68 27.54
C PRO A 26 23.03 13.86 26.60
N HIS A 27 22.03 14.59 26.12
CA HIS A 27 22.00 16.07 25.89
C HIS A 27 20.58 16.45 25.43
N ALA A 28 19.80 17.04 26.34
CA ALA A 28 19.32 18.43 26.26
C ALA A 28 18.30 18.66 25.14
N LEU A 29 17.01 18.63 25.46
CA LEU A 29 16.20 19.83 25.76
C LEU A 29 16.33 20.89 24.67
N LEU A 30 15.31 20.98 23.80
CA LEU A 30 14.82 22.26 23.28
C LEU A 30 13.33 22.13 22.96
N ASP A 31 12.59 22.86 23.78
CA ASP A 31 11.20 23.30 23.64
C ASP A 31 11.06 24.17 22.38
N ALA A 32 10.01 23.94 21.59
CA ALA A 32 9.52 24.88 20.60
C ALA A 32 8.04 24.63 20.32
N ALA A 33 7.20 25.10 21.24
CA ALA A 33 5.83 25.46 20.93
C ALA A 33 5.82 26.59 19.87
N ILE A 34 5.26 26.33 18.70
CA ILE A 34 4.82 27.38 17.77
C ILE A 34 3.30 27.22 17.56
N ALA A 35 2.58 28.10 18.24
CA ALA A 35 1.20 28.43 17.96
C ALA A 35 1.16 29.46 16.82
N GLY A 36 0.33 29.20 15.81
CA GLY A 36 0.04 30.12 14.73
C GLY A 36 -1.45 30.07 14.39
N ASN A 37 -2.22 30.94 15.06
CA ASN A 37 -3.62 31.24 14.77
C ASN A 37 -3.81 31.66 13.30
N GLY A 38 -4.71 30.97 12.59
CA GLY A 38 -5.19 31.37 11.27
C GLY A 38 -6.71 31.35 11.21
N ASN A 39 -7.36 32.41 11.70
CA ASN A 39 -8.77 32.69 11.44
C ASN A 39 -8.92 33.23 10.02
N GLY A 40 -9.43 32.42 9.09
CA GLY A 40 -9.79 32.84 7.74
C GLY A 40 -11.30 32.69 7.52
N GLY A 41 -12.06 33.72 7.89
CA GLY A 41 -13.48 33.81 7.59
C GLY A 41 -13.72 34.09 6.11
N GLY A 42 -14.71 33.42 5.52
CA GLY A 42 -15.15 33.64 4.14
C GLY A 42 -16.57 33.13 3.93
N ASN A 43 -17.55 33.92 4.37
CA ASN A 43 -18.95 33.75 3.96
C ASN A 43 -19.12 34.25 2.53
N GLY A 44 -19.36 33.33 1.59
CA GLY A 44 -19.73 33.64 0.21
C GLY A 44 -21.15 33.16 -0.10
N ASN A 45 -22.15 33.99 0.21
CA ASN A 45 -23.51 33.84 -0.34
C ASN A 45 -23.55 34.44 -1.75
N GLY A 46 -23.33 33.62 -2.77
CA GLY A 46 -23.53 33.96 -4.17
C GLY A 46 -24.90 33.51 -4.66
N GLY A 47 -25.91 34.37 -4.52
CA GLY A 47 -27.22 34.18 -5.13
C GLY A 47 -27.13 34.34 -6.65
N GLY A 48 -27.51 33.30 -7.40
CA GLY A 48 -27.72 33.34 -8.84
C GLY A 48 -29.10 32.80 -9.17
N LYS A 49 -30.08 33.70 -9.29
CA LYS A 49 -31.38 33.41 -9.91
C LYS A 49 -31.20 33.30 -11.42
N GLY A 50 -31.53 32.15 -11.99
CA GLY A 50 -31.67 31.95 -13.43
C GLY A 50 -32.98 31.25 -13.74
N ASN A 51 -33.97 32.03 -14.17
CA ASN A 51 -35.21 31.54 -14.77
C ASN A 51 -34.98 31.31 -16.27
N GLY A 52 -35.49 30.18 -16.77
CA GLY A 52 -35.66 29.85 -18.19
C GLY A 52 -36.03 28.37 -18.24
N GLY A 53 -37.30 27.98 -18.36
CA GLY A 53 -38.17 28.32 -19.48
C GLY A 53 -38.11 27.15 -20.47
N GLY A 54 -38.96 26.14 -20.26
CA GLY A 54 -38.97 24.92 -21.08
C GLY A 54 -40.19 24.05 -20.80
N ASN A 55 -41.38 24.56 -21.15
CA ASN A 55 -42.57 23.74 -21.29
C ASN A 55 -42.39 22.80 -22.49
N GLY A 56 -42.43 21.50 -22.24
CA GLY A 56 -42.53 20.45 -23.26
C GLY A 56 -43.64 19.48 -22.90
N ASN A 57 -44.90 19.92 -23.00
CA ASN A 57 -46.04 19.02 -23.08
C ASN A 57 -46.06 18.42 -24.50
N ALA A 58 -45.67 17.15 -24.63
CA ALA A 58 -46.07 16.32 -25.76
C ALA A 58 -47.02 15.25 -25.22
N GLY A 59 -48.28 15.34 -25.67
CA GLY A 59 -49.37 14.48 -25.25
C GLY A 59 -49.19 13.03 -25.69
N GLY A 60 -49.68 12.13 -24.85
CA GLY A 60 -49.87 10.71 -25.11
C GLY A 60 -51.08 10.20 -24.32
N ASN A 61 -52.27 10.65 -24.72
CA ASN A 61 -53.55 10.02 -24.40
C ASN A 61 -53.80 9.01 -25.56
N ALA A 62 -54.20 7.76 -25.43
CA ALA A 62 -54.83 6.99 -24.36
C ALA A 62 -54.60 5.49 -24.66
N ASN A 63 -54.74 4.60 -23.67
CA ASN A 63 -55.85 3.63 -23.62
C ASN A 63 -55.66 2.69 -22.43
N SER A 64 -56.47 2.88 -21.40
CA SER A 64 -56.68 1.93 -20.33
C SER A 64 -57.34 0.66 -20.87
N SER A 65 -56.64 -0.47 -20.83
CA SER A 65 -57.30 -1.77 -20.72
C SER A 65 -56.78 -2.50 -19.49
N SER A 66 -57.55 -2.37 -18.43
CA SER A 66 -57.52 -3.24 -17.26
C SER A 66 -57.73 -4.69 -17.70
N LYS A 67 -56.66 -5.49 -17.60
CA LYS A 67 -56.75 -6.94 -17.42
C LYS A 67 -55.91 -7.32 -16.21
N SER A 68 -56.64 -7.60 -15.14
CA SER A 68 -56.23 -8.53 -14.09
C SER A 68 -55.73 -9.83 -14.73
N SER A 69 -54.50 -10.21 -14.43
CA SER A 69 -54.17 -11.63 -14.32
C SER A 69 -52.87 -11.77 -13.53
N GLU A 70 -53.00 -12.48 -12.42
CA GLU A 70 -52.01 -13.35 -11.81
C GLU A 70 -50.58 -12.81 -11.65
N SER A 71 -50.25 -12.59 -10.38
CA SER A 71 -48.92 -12.78 -9.81
C SER A 71 -48.39 -14.18 -10.18
N SER A 72 -47.86 -14.32 -11.40
CA SER A 72 -46.85 -15.33 -11.67
C SER A 72 -45.53 -14.69 -11.26
N SER A 73 -45.06 -15.10 -10.09
CA SER A 73 -43.67 -15.07 -9.68
C SER A 73 -42.85 -15.78 -10.76
N GLY A 74 -42.59 -15.07 -11.85
CA GLY A 74 -41.67 -15.49 -12.88
C GLY A 74 -40.30 -15.50 -12.23
N ALA A 75 -39.83 -16.71 -11.94
CA ALA A 75 -38.43 -17.01 -11.75
C ALA A 75 -37.71 -16.66 -13.07
N GLY A 76 -37.55 -15.36 -13.31
CA GLY A 76 -36.65 -14.83 -14.30
C GLY A 76 -35.29 -15.39 -13.95
N LYS A 77 -34.69 -16.11 -14.89
CA LYS A 77 -33.31 -16.56 -14.85
C LYS A 77 -32.44 -15.34 -14.59
N SER A 78 -32.23 -15.00 -13.32
CA SER A 78 -31.31 -13.95 -12.93
C SER A 78 -29.94 -14.54 -13.15
N ASN A 79 -29.36 -14.26 -14.32
CA ASN A 79 -27.93 -14.36 -14.52
C ASN A 79 -27.33 -13.61 -13.31
N GLY A 80 -26.55 -14.28 -12.46
CA GLY A 80 -26.20 -13.85 -11.08
C GLY A 80 -25.65 -12.42 -10.90
N ASN A 81 -25.44 -11.69 -11.98
CA ASN A 81 -25.15 -10.26 -12.09
C ASN A 81 -26.15 -9.37 -11.34
N GLY A 82 -27.39 -9.81 -11.11
CA GLY A 82 -28.37 -9.03 -10.34
C GLY A 82 -27.95 -8.79 -8.89
N ALA A 83 -27.28 -9.75 -8.26
CA ALA A 83 -26.79 -9.62 -6.89
C ALA A 83 -25.63 -8.61 -6.80
N VAL A 84 -24.64 -8.74 -7.69
CA VAL A 84 -23.51 -7.79 -7.76
C VAL A 84 -23.96 -6.38 -8.12
N ALA A 85 -24.89 -6.23 -9.07
CA ALA A 85 -25.47 -4.93 -9.41
C ALA A 85 -26.23 -4.30 -8.23
N SER A 86 -26.91 -5.13 -7.43
CA SER A 86 -27.63 -4.67 -6.23
C SER A 86 -26.68 -4.25 -5.10
N GLU A 87 -25.53 -4.90 -4.96
CA GLU A 87 -24.48 -4.51 -4.01
C GLU A 87 -23.79 -3.21 -4.42
N LEU A 88 -23.51 -3.06 -5.72
CA LEU A 88 -22.87 -1.86 -6.25
C LEU A 88 -23.79 -0.65 -6.12
N LYS A 89 -25.09 -0.73 -6.45
CA LYS A 89 -26.10 0.35 -6.31
C LYS A 89 -25.55 1.78 -6.57
N GLY A 90 -25.13 2.49 -5.52
CA GLY A 90 -24.59 3.85 -5.59
C GLY A 90 -23.18 3.97 -6.20
N LEU A 91 -22.47 2.86 -6.30
CA LEU A 91 -21.11 2.74 -6.84
C LEU A 91 -21.08 2.63 -8.36
N ASN A 92 -22.20 2.75 -9.07
CA ASN A 92 -22.19 2.90 -10.53
C ASN A 92 -21.42 4.16 -10.98
N ALA A 93 -21.14 5.08 -10.05
CA ALA A 93 -20.21 6.17 -10.23
C ALA A 93 -18.77 5.73 -10.62
N SER A 94 -18.40 4.46 -10.42
CA SER A 94 -17.13 3.90 -10.89
C SER A 94 -16.96 3.89 -12.40
N ASN A 95 -18.06 3.98 -13.16
CA ASN A 95 -18.04 4.14 -14.62
C ASN A 95 -17.93 5.60 -15.07
N ALA A 96 -17.76 6.55 -14.15
CA ALA A 96 -17.56 7.95 -14.53
C ALA A 96 -16.26 8.10 -15.34
N SER A 97 -16.23 9.06 -16.27
CA SER A 97 -14.98 9.34 -17.00
C SER A 97 -13.91 9.93 -16.07
N ALA A 98 -12.64 9.80 -16.46
CA ALA A 98 -11.53 10.41 -15.70
C ALA A 98 -11.74 11.91 -15.47
N THR A 99 -12.23 12.65 -16.48
CA THR A 99 -12.58 14.07 -16.36
C THR A 99 -13.70 14.30 -15.34
N ALA A 100 -14.72 13.44 -15.29
CA ALA A 100 -15.80 13.57 -14.32
C ALA A 100 -15.31 13.31 -12.90
N MET A 101 -14.44 12.30 -12.70
CA MET A 101 -13.82 12.04 -11.39
C MET A 101 -12.94 13.21 -10.93
N ALA A 102 -12.12 13.78 -11.82
CA ALA A 102 -11.23 14.89 -11.49
C ALA A 102 -11.97 16.18 -11.09
N ASN A 103 -13.18 16.40 -11.62
CA ASN A 103 -14.00 17.60 -11.33
C ASN A 103 -15.13 17.34 -10.34
N ALA A 104 -15.27 16.12 -9.81
CA ALA A 104 -16.37 15.77 -8.94
C ALA A 104 -16.26 16.49 -7.59
N ALA A 105 -17.39 16.95 -7.05
CA ALA A 105 -17.42 17.46 -5.69
C ALA A 105 -17.03 16.34 -4.70
N PRO A 106 -16.20 16.60 -3.67
CA PRO A 106 -15.69 15.55 -2.77
C PRO A 106 -16.79 14.70 -2.12
N ASN A 107 -17.92 15.33 -1.78
CA ASN A 107 -19.06 14.64 -1.14
C ASN A 107 -20.01 13.94 -2.12
N SER A 108 -19.86 14.14 -3.43
CA SER A 108 -20.66 13.45 -4.44
C SER A 108 -20.27 11.97 -4.54
N GLN A 109 -21.15 11.13 -5.07
CA GLN A 109 -20.83 9.70 -5.26
C GLN A 109 -19.61 9.50 -6.17
N VAL A 110 -19.48 10.31 -7.22
CA VAL A 110 -18.31 10.29 -8.11
C VAL A 110 -17.04 10.72 -7.38
N GLY A 111 -17.11 11.76 -6.54
CA GLY A 111 -15.96 12.23 -5.75
C GLY A 111 -15.50 11.21 -4.71
N LYS A 112 -16.43 10.53 -4.02
CA LYS A 112 -16.11 9.46 -3.08
C LYS A 112 -15.46 8.26 -3.76
N VAL A 113 -15.97 7.87 -4.93
CA VAL A 113 -15.39 6.78 -5.72
C VAL A 113 -14.03 7.17 -6.28
N ALA A 114 -13.84 8.43 -6.68
CA ALA A 114 -12.52 8.94 -7.08
C ALA A 114 -11.52 8.87 -5.92
N ALA A 115 -11.92 9.29 -4.71
CA ALA A 115 -11.09 9.18 -3.52
C ALA A 115 -10.71 7.72 -3.19
N TYR A 116 -11.65 6.77 -3.35
CA TYR A 116 -11.34 5.34 -3.22
C TYR A 116 -10.34 4.87 -4.28
N ARG A 117 -10.52 5.25 -5.55
CA ARG A 117 -9.56 4.91 -6.61
C ARG A 117 -8.15 5.39 -6.28
N ASP A 118 -8.02 6.64 -5.86
CA ASP A 118 -6.73 7.24 -5.57
C ASP A 118 -6.06 6.56 -4.35
N ALA A 119 -6.83 6.21 -3.31
CA ALA A 119 -6.34 5.44 -2.16
C ALA A 119 -5.94 4.00 -2.54
N ALA A 120 -6.67 3.38 -3.46
CA ALA A 120 -6.35 2.05 -3.97
C ALA A 120 -5.05 2.05 -4.81
N LEU A 121 -4.84 3.06 -5.65
CA LEU A 121 -3.57 3.25 -6.37
C LEU A 121 -2.41 3.45 -5.40
N ALA A 122 -2.57 4.31 -4.39
CA ALA A 122 -1.56 4.51 -3.35
C ALA A 122 -1.23 3.21 -2.60
N THR A 123 -2.22 2.33 -2.40
CA THR A 123 -2.01 1.02 -1.79
C THR A 123 -1.23 0.08 -2.70
N ILE A 124 -1.50 0.07 -4.01
CA ILE A 124 -0.73 -0.71 -5.00
C ILE A 124 0.73 -0.24 -5.04
N ASP A 125 0.95 1.08 -5.10
CA ASP A 125 2.28 1.67 -5.12
C ASP A 125 3.05 1.34 -3.82
N ALA A 126 2.40 1.48 -2.66
CA ALA A 126 3.01 1.17 -1.37
C ALA A 126 3.32 -0.33 -1.19
N GLN A 127 2.45 -1.23 -1.67
CA GLN A 127 2.72 -2.67 -1.67
C GLN A 127 3.88 -3.05 -2.60
N THR A 128 4.00 -2.36 -3.74
CA THR A 128 5.14 -2.53 -4.65
C THR A 128 6.42 -2.11 -3.96
N ALA A 129 6.44 -0.91 -3.35
CA ALA A 129 7.60 -0.42 -2.60
C ALA A 129 7.99 -1.35 -1.42
N ALA A 130 7.01 -1.91 -0.70
CA ALA A 130 7.26 -2.88 0.35
C ALA A 130 7.88 -4.18 -0.18
N THR A 131 7.45 -4.65 -1.36
CA THR A 131 8.01 -5.83 -2.01
C THR A 131 9.44 -5.59 -2.50
N ASP A 132 9.69 -4.42 -3.08
CA ASP A 132 11.02 -4.03 -3.55
C ASP A 132 11.99 -3.92 -2.37
N ALA A 133 11.60 -3.22 -1.29
CA ALA A 133 12.43 -3.10 -0.09
C ALA A 133 12.70 -4.45 0.60
N ALA A 134 11.73 -5.37 0.60
CA ALA A 134 11.94 -6.73 1.09
C ALA A 134 12.93 -7.52 0.21
N THR A 135 12.93 -7.29 -1.10
CA THR A 135 13.88 -7.88 -2.05
C THR A 135 15.29 -7.34 -1.80
N ASP A 136 15.43 -6.04 -1.58
CA ASP A 136 16.71 -5.41 -1.24
C ASP A 136 17.28 -5.94 0.07
N ALA A 137 16.43 -6.12 1.11
CA ALA A 137 16.85 -6.74 2.36
C ALA A 137 17.35 -8.18 2.18
N ALA A 138 16.72 -8.96 1.30
CA ALA A 138 17.19 -10.30 0.96
C ALA A 138 18.54 -10.27 0.23
N ALA A 139 18.74 -9.34 -0.72
CA ALA A 139 20.01 -9.17 -1.40
C ALA A 139 21.14 -8.74 -0.44
N ALA A 140 20.85 -7.86 0.52
CA ALA A 140 21.82 -7.47 1.55
C ALA A 140 22.19 -8.66 2.48
N GLN A 141 21.23 -9.54 2.78
CA GLN A 141 21.47 -10.76 3.55
C GLN A 141 22.43 -11.72 2.80
N ASP A 142 22.27 -11.84 1.49
CA ASP A 142 23.20 -12.58 0.63
C ASP A 142 24.59 -11.93 0.64
N GLY A 143 24.66 -10.60 0.66
CA GLY A 143 25.90 -9.82 0.83
C GLY A 143 26.65 -10.16 2.13
N VAL A 144 25.95 -10.20 3.27
CA VAL A 144 26.52 -10.62 4.56
C VAL A 144 27.04 -12.06 4.51
N THR A 145 26.30 -12.96 3.85
CA THR A 145 26.71 -14.37 3.70
C THR A 145 27.99 -14.49 2.87
N ALA A 146 28.09 -13.73 1.77
CA ALA A 146 29.28 -13.68 0.93
C ALA A 146 30.48 -13.11 1.71
N ALA A 147 30.31 -12.00 2.41
CA ALA A 147 31.37 -11.38 3.20
C ALA A 147 31.86 -12.29 4.34
N THR A 148 30.94 -12.99 5.02
CA THR A 148 31.27 -13.99 6.04
C THR A 148 32.13 -15.13 5.47
N THR A 149 31.79 -15.60 4.26
CA THR A 149 32.57 -16.62 3.55
C THR A 149 33.98 -16.12 3.22
N SER A 150 34.11 -14.86 2.79
CA SER A 150 35.40 -14.21 2.54
C SER A 150 36.26 -14.11 3.79
N VAL A 151 35.69 -13.72 4.94
CA VAL A 151 36.41 -13.69 6.23
C VAL A 151 36.92 -15.09 6.60
N ALA A 152 36.07 -16.12 6.48
CA ALA A 152 36.48 -17.49 6.77
C ALA A 152 37.61 -17.98 5.85
N ALA A 153 37.54 -17.64 4.56
CA ALA A 153 38.58 -18.00 3.59
C ALA A 153 39.91 -17.28 3.90
N ALA A 154 39.87 -15.98 4.22
CA ALA A 154 41.04 -15.20 4.57
C ALA A 154 41.70 -15.71 5.86
N GLN A 155 40.90 -16.03 6.89
CA GLN A 155 41.41 -16.62 8.14
C GLN A 155 42.07 -17.97 7.88
N LYS A 156 41.44 -18.84 7.07
CA LYS A 156 42.03 -20.13 6.71
C LYS A 156 43.37 -19.96 5.98
N ALA A 157 43.50 -18.97 5.10
CA ALA A 157 44.75 -18.70 4.40
C ALA A 157 45.87 -18.29 5.37
N VAL A 158 45.56 -17.46 6.38
CA VAL A 158 46.50 -17.11 7.46
C VAL A 158 46.95 -18.38 8.21
N ASP A 159 46.00 -19.22 8.63
CA ASP A 159 46.28 -20.44 9.39
C ASP A 159 47.14 -21.44 8.58
N ASP A 160 46.80 -21.64 7.30
CA ASP A 160 47.53 -22.52 6.39
C ASP A 160 48.97 -22.00 6.17
N ALA A 161 49.16 -20.69 6.01
CA ALA A 161 50.48 -20.08 5.83
C ALA A 161 51.36 -20.26 7.08
N ILE A 162 50.80 -20.05 8.26
CA ILE A 162 51.49 -20.29 9.54
C ILE A 162 51.89 -21.78 9.66
N ALA A 163 50.96 -22.69 9.33
CA ALA A 163 51.23 -24.13 9.38
C ALA A 163 52.31 -24.57 8.37
N ALA A 164 52.39 -23.90 7.22
CA ALA A 164 53.42 -24.13 6.20
C ALA A 164 54.78 -23.51 6.54
N GLY A 165 54.89 -22.72 7.61
CA GLY A 165 56.11 -22.01 7.98
C GLY A 165 56.43 -20.83 7.05
N ALA A 166 55.39 -20.16 6.55
CA ALA A 166 55.52 -18.93 5.76
C ALA A 166 56.33 -17.85 6.50
N THR A 167 56.93 -16.91 5.76
CA THR A 167 57.67 -15.80 6.36
C THR A 167 56.72 -14.82 7.05
N GLN A 168 57.28 -13.97 7.92
CA GLN A 168 56.49 -12.95 8.60
C GLN A 168 55.83 -11.99 7.59
N GLU A 169 56.56 -11.61 6.54
CA GLU A 169 56.05 -10.73 5.49
C GLU A 169 54.84 -11.33 4.75
N GLU A 170 54.83 -12.65 4.51
CA GLU A 170 53.71 -13.35 3.90
C GLU A 170 52.48 -13.39 4.82
N VAL A 171 52.71 -13.66 6.11
CA VAL A 171 51.66 -13.65 7.13
C VAL A 171 51.07 -12.24 7.31
N ASP A 172 51.90 -11.20 7.28
CA ASP A 172 51.47 -9.81 7.38
C ASP A 172 50.56 -9.42 6.20
N ALA A 173 50.92 -9.79 4.97
CA ALA A 173 50.09 -9.55 3.79
C ALA A 173 48.73 -10.27 3.84
N LEU A 174 48.69 -11.49 4.40
CA LEU A 174 47.43 -12.23 4.60
C LEU A 174 46.58 -11.61 5.70
N ASN A 175 47.19 -11.09 6.77
CA ASN A 175 46.49 -10.35 7.82
C ASN A 175 45.87 -9.05 7.31
N GLU A 176 46.54 -8.34 6.39
CA GLU A 176 45.95 -7.19 5.70
C GLU A 176 44.70 -7.61 4.90
N SER A 177 44.77 -8.74 4.20
CA SER A 177 43.62 -9.30 3.46
C SER A 177 42.47 -9.70 4.39
N LEU A 178 42.77 -10.30 5.54
CA LEU A 178 41.77 -10.62 6.57
C LEU A 178 41.11 -9.37 7.14
N SER A 179 41.89 -8.32 7.42
CA SER A 179 41.38 -7.04 7.90
C SER A 179 40.48 -6.36 6.86
N ALA A 180 40.81 -6.47 5.56
CA ALA A 180 39.97 -5.99 4.48
C ALA A 180 38.63 -6.76 4.44
N ALA A 181 38.67 -8.10 4.49
CA ALA A 181 37.45 -8.92 4.51
C ALA A 181 36.56 -8.64 5.73
N GLN A 182 37.14 -8.35 6.90
CA GLN A 182 36.39 -7.93 8.09
C GLN A 182 35.72 -6.57 7.92
N THR A 183 36.36 -5.64 7.20
CA THR A 183 35.78 -4.34 6.87
C THR A 183 34.61 -4.48 5.90
N ASP A 184 34.75 -5.35 4.90
CA ASP A 184 33.67 -5.68 3.96
C ASP A 184 32.47 -6.32 4.68
N LEU A 185 32.72 -7.22 5.63
CA LEU A 185 31.67 -7.81 6.46
C LEU A 185 30.93 -6.75 7.28
N ALA A 186 31.65 -5.86 7.95
CA ALA A 186 31.02 -4.77 8.72
C ALA A 186 30.19 -3.85 7.82
N THR A 187 30.64 -3.61 6.59
CA THR A 187 29.89 -2.82 5.60
C THR A 187 28.61 -3.54 5.18
N ALA A 188 28.69 -4.83 4.85
CA ALA A 188 27.52 -5.63 4.47
C ALA A 188 26.50 -5.77 5.61
N GLU A 189 26.96 -5.87 6.87
CA GLU A 189 26.08 -5.90 8.05
C GLU A 189 25.32 -4.58 8.22
N GLN A 190 25.99 -3.45 7.98
CA GLN A 190 25.35 -2.13 8.00
C GLN A 190 24.32 -1.99 6.87
N GLU A 191 24.66 -2.40 5.64
CA GLU A 191 23.74 -2.40 4.50
C GLU A 191 22.49 -3.26 4.76
N LEU A 192 22.66 -4.42 5.39
CA LEU A 192 21.54 -5.26 5.80
C LEU A 192 20.65 -4.57 6.83
N ALA A 193 21.24 -3.91 7.83
CA ALA A 193 20.48 -3.17 8.85
C ALA A 193 19.66 -2.03 8.20
N ASP A 194 20.26 -1.28 7.28
CA ASP A 194 19.60 -0.19 6.57
C ASP A 194 18.47 -0.72 5.66
N ALA A 195 18.70 -1.82 4.93
CA ALA A 195 17.70 -2.44 4.08
C ALA A 195 16.52 -3.02 4.89
N GLN A 196 16.78 -3.61 6.06
CA GLN A 196 15.72 -4.09 6.97
C GLN A 196 14.89 -2.94 7.56
N ALA A 197 15.52 -1.80 7.86
CA ALA A 197 14.82 -0.60 8.30
C ALA A 197 13.91 -0.06 7.18
N ALA A 198 14.42 0.03 5.95
CA ALA A 198 13.65 0.45 4.78
C ALA A 198 12.46 -0.49 4.49
N ALA A 199 12.66 -1.81 4.58
CA ALA A 199 11.58 -2.79 4.42
C ALA A 199 10.48 -2.61 5.48
N SER A 200 10.86 -2.34 6.74
CA SER A 200 9.91 -2.11 7.82
C SER A 200 9.11 -0.81 7.62
N GLU A 201 9.76 0.25 7.17
CA GLU A 201 9.10 1.53 6.86
C GLU A 201 8.16 1.41 5.66
N ALA A 202 8.58 0.72 4.60
CA ALA A 202 7.76 0.48 3.42
C ALA A 202 6.52 -0.37 3.77
N GLN A 203 6.65 -1.39 4.62
CA GLN A 203 5.51 -2.17 5.11
C GLN A 203 4.55 -1.31 5.94
N ALA A 204 5.05 -0.46 6.84
CA ALA A 204 4.20 0.45 7.61
C ALA A 204 3.44 1.42 6.70
N THR A 205 4.06 1.87 5.61
CA THR A 205 3.42 2.69 4.59
C THR A 205 2.33 1.93 3.84
N ALA A 206 2.58 0.67 3.46
CA ALA A 206 1.58 -0.19 2.83
C ALA A 206 0.37 -0.43 3.74
N ASP A 207 0.59 -0.67 5.03
CA ASP A 207 -0.49 -0.86 6.01
C ASP A 207 -1.33 0.42 6.18
N ALA A 208 -0.68 1.59 6.24
CA ALA A 208 -1.35 2.88 6.31
C ALA A 208 -2.15 3.22 5.04
N ALA A 209 -1.60 2.88 3.86
CA ALA A 209 -2.28 3.05 2.58
C ALA A 209 -3.53 2.15 2.51
N GLN A 210 -3.42 0.88 2.92
CA GLN A 210 -4.53 -0.05 2.97
C GLN A 210 -5.64 0.43 3.93
N ALA A 211 -5.27 0.91 5.12
CA ALA A 211 -6.25 1.49 6.05
C ALA A 211 -6.98 2.71 5.45
N THR A 212 -6.28 3.52 4.66
CA THR A 212 -6.85 4.67 3.94
C THR A 212 -7.79 4.20 2.82
N GLU A 213 -7.41 3.16 2.07
CA GLU A 213 -8.25 2.54 1.06
C GLU A 213 -9.54 1.99 1.66
N ASP A 214 -9.46 1.25 2.76
CA ASP A 214 -10.62 0.68 3.45
C ASP A 214 -11.58 1.77 3.97
N ALA A 215 -11.03 2.86 4.51
CA ALA A 215 -11.81 4.02 4.95
C ALA A 215 -12.52 4.73 3.76
N ALA A 216 -11.82 4.87 2.64
CA ALA A 216 -12.38 5.44 1.42
C ALA A 216 -13.47 4.55 0.81
N LEU A 217 -13.26 3.22 0.80
CA LEU A 217 -14.24 2.24 0.35
C LEU A 217 -15.49 2.27 1.22
N SER A 218 -15.33 2.28 2.54
CA SER A 218 -16.45 2.40 3.49
C SER A 218 -17.24 3.70 3.25
N THR A 219 -16.55 4.81 3.01
CA THR A 219 -17.20 6.10 2.70
C THR A 219 -17.97 6.06 1.37
N ALA A 220 -17.37 5.47 0.32
CA ALA A 220 -17.98 5.35 -0.99
C ALA A 220 -19.17 4.37 -1.01
N SER A 221 -19.06 3.25 -0.29
CA SER A 221 -20.13 2.26 -0.17
C SER A 221 -21.22 2.71 0.81
N GLY A 222 -20.98 3.75 1.63
CA GLY A 222 -21.89 4.19 2.68
C GLY A 222 -21.95 3.18 3.83
N GLY A 223 -20.81 2.59 4.19
CA GLY A 223 -20.64 1.62 5.26
C GLY A 223 -21.04 0.19 4.91
N ARG A 224 -21.33 -0.10 3.63
CA ARG A 224 -21.67 -1.45 3.18
C ARG A 224 -20.41 -2.28 2.96
N THR A 225 -20.37 -3.49 3.50
CA THR A 225 -19.39 -4.51 3.10
C THR A 225 -19.79 -5.06 1.74
N LEU A 226 -18.89 -4.97 0.76
CA LEU A 226 -19.08 -5.54 -0.57
C LEU A 226 -18.59 -6.99 -0.60
N SER A 227 -19.21 -7.83 -1.43
CA SER A 227 -18.62 -9.13 -1.74
C SER A 227 -17.34 -8.98 -2.56
N ASP A 228 -16.46 -9.99 -2.52
CA ASP A 228 -15.24 -10.01 -3.34
C ASP A 228 -15.54 -9.81 -4.83
N ALA A 229 -16.66 -10.37 -5.32
CA ALA A 229 -17.11 -10.21 -6.69
C ALA A 229 -17.51 -8.75 -7.00
N ALA A 230 -18.20 -8.08 -6.09
CA ALA A 230 -18.55 -6.67 -6.25
C ALA A 230 -17.33 -5.75 -6.13
N LEU A 231 -16.39 -6.04 -5.22
CA LEU A 231 -15.13 -5.32 -5.09
C LEU A 231 -14.29 -5.47 -6.37
N SER A 232 -14.18 -6.69 -6.90
CA SER A 232 -13.47 -6.97 -8.15
C SER A 232 -14.08 -6.21 -9.33
N GLN A 233 -15.41 -6.19 -9.46
CA GLN A 233 -16.08 -5.41 -10.50
C GLN A 233 -15.84 -3.90 -10.31
N LEU A 234 -15.87 -3.41 -9.07
CA LEU A 234 -15.60 -2.01 -8.75
C LEU A 234 -14.17 -1.61 -9.18
N ARG A 235 -13.17 -2.39 -8.80
CA ARG A 235 -11.76 -2.18 -9.18
C ARG A 235 -11.57 -2.22 -10.69
N SER A 236 -12.18 -3.21 -11.36
CA SER A 236 -12.15 -3.33 -12.82
C SER A 236 -12.72 -2.10 -13.53
N ASN A 237 -13.85 -1.55 -13.06
CA ASN A 237 -14.42 -0.32 -13.63
C ASN A 237 -13.49 0.90 -13.47
N LEU A 238 -12.66 0.91 -12.43
CA LEU A 238 -11.74 1.99 -12.10
C LEU A 238 -10.36 1.85 -12.77
N GLY A 239 -10.09 0.73 -13.45
CA GLY A 239 -8.79 0.44 -14.05
C GLY A 239 -7.72 0.05 -13.03
N LEU A 240 -8.14 -0.53 -11.91
CA LEU A 240 -7.29 -1.07 -10.85
C LEU A 240 -7.09 -2.58 -10.99
#